data_AF-A0A7K6BGZ5-F1
#
_entry.id   AF-A0A7K6BGZ5-F1
#
_cell.length_a   1.000
_cell.length_b   1.000
_cell.length_c   1.000
_cell.angle_alpha   90.00
_cell.angle_beta   90.00
_cell.angle_gamma   90.00
#
_symmetry.space_group_name_H-M   'P 1'
#
loop_
_entity.id
_entity.type
_entity.pdbx_description
1 polymer ?
#
loop_
_entity_poly.entity_id
_entity_poly.type
_entity_poly.pdbx_seq_one_letter_code
_entity_poly.pdbx_strand_id
1 'polypeptide(L)'
;PTQGTSVFVVVTKQILTENQMQGGSGTECPPPADTPHSAGVLTGRCVPYNGTLSTCEIQGWCPPEVDTVDVPIMLEAENFTLFIKNSIRFPLFGFEKANLPPPGSGGDLGRCRFHPE
;
A
#
# COMPACT_ATOMS: atom_id res chain seq x y z
N PRO A 1 -6.35 -0.73 6.01
CA PRO A 1 -7.00 0.35 6.79
C PRO A 1 -6.50 0.30 8.24
N THR A 2 -6.56 1.42 8.97
CA THR A 2 -5.99 1.54 10.34
C THR A 2 -6.79 0.80 11.43
N GLN A 3 -7.87 0.12 11.05
CA GLN A 3 -8.86 -0.44 11.98
C GLN A 3 -8.38 -1.69 12.74
N GLY A 4 -7.19 -2.23 12.46
CA GLY A 4 -6.64 -3.38 13.22
C GLY A 4 -7.47 -4.66 13.10
N THR A 5 -8.12 -4.85 11.95
CA THR A 5 -8.90 -6.04 11.63
C THR A 5 -8.01 -7.24 11.34
N SER A 6 -8.62 -8.42 11.12
CA SER A 6 -7.89 -9.65 10.77
C SER A 6 -7.09 -9.57 9.46
N VAL A 7 -7.38 -8.57 8.62
CA VAL A 7 -6.65 -8.28 7.39
C VAL A 7 -5.99 -6.91 7.50
N PHE A 8 -4.69 -6.87 7.22
CA PHE A 8 -3.87 -5.67 7.21
C PHE A 8 -2.77 -5.79 6.15
N VAL A 9 -2.13 -4.66 5.83
CA VAL A 9 -1.01 -4.58 4.90
C VAL A 9 0.09 -3.77 5.58
N VAL A 10 1.32 -4.28 5.54
CA VAL A 10 2.52 -3.53 5.88
C VAL A 10 3.13 -3.05 4.56
N VAL A 11 3.03 -1.75 4.29
CA VAL A 11 3.61 -1.15 3.08
C VAL A 11 5.11 -1.04 3.26
N THR A 12 5.88 -1.72 2.41
CA THR A 12 7.34 -1.79 2.48
C THR A 12 8.05 -1.10 1.31
N LYS A 13 7.31 -0.72 0.26
CA LYS A 13 7.79 0.01 -0.92
C LYS A 13 6.70 0.96 -1.37
N GLN A 14 7.07 2.16 -1.82
CA GLN A 14 6.13 3.15 -2.31
C GLN A 14 6.75 3.98 -3.42
N ILE A 15 6.06 4.08 -4.56
CA ILE A 15 6.37 5.06 -5.60
C ILE A 15 5.49 6.28 -5.34
N LEU A 16 6.11 7.45 -5.19
CA LEU A 16 5.41 8.70 -4.90
C LEU A 16 5.26 9.52 -6.18
N THR A 17 4.03 9.90 -6.49
CA THR A 17 3.74 10.89 -7.54
C THR A 17 3.12 12.12 -6.88
N GLU A 18 3.96 13.10 -6.57
CA GLU A 18 3.55 14.29 -5.83
C GLU A 18 2.84 15.33 -6.71
N ASN A 19 2.09 16.21 -6.04
CA ASN A 19 1.49 17.40 -6.65
C ASN A 19 0.61 17.13 -7.86
N GLN A 20 -0.06 15.97 -7.88
CA GLN A 20 -1.02 15.66 -8.92
C GLN A 20 -2.18 16.67 -8.90
N MET A 21 -2.46 17.24 -10.07
CA MET A 21 -3.60 18.11 -10.35
C MET A 21 -4.45 17.48 -11.43
N GLN A 22 -5.74 17.81 -11.45
CA GLN A 22 -6.61 17.37 -12.53
C GLN A 22 -6.25 18.12 -13.82
N GLY A 23 -5.68 17.39 -14.79
CA GLY A 23 -5.39 17.88 -16.13
C GLY A 23 -6.68 18.19 -16.88
N GLY A 24 -6.78 19.42 -17.39
CA GLY A 24 -7.86 19.92 -18.23
C GLY A 24 -7.28 20.60 -19.46
N SER A 25 -8.15 21.12 -20.34
CA SER A 25 -7.75 21.74 -21.61
C SER A 25 -6.68 22.83 -21.42
N GLY A 26 -5.43 22.52 -21.77
CA GLY A 26 -4.29 23.44 -21.69
C GLY A 26 -3.10 22.94 -20.86
N THR A 27 -3.25 21.88 -20.06
CA THR A 27 -2.13 21.21 -19.39
C THR A 27 -1.74 19.96 -20.16
N GLU A 28 -0.60 19.99 -20.85
CA GLU A 28 -0.05 18.82 -21.54
C GLU A 28 0.36 17.78 -20.50
N CYS A 29 -0.33 16.64 -20.48
CA CYS A 29 -0.04 15.52 -19.59
C CYS A 29 0.42 14.32 -20.41
N PRO A 30 1.72 14.25 -20.77
CA PRO A 30 2.23 13.12 -21.51
C PRO A 30 2.34 11.91 -20.56
N PRO A 31 1.62 10.79 -20.79
CA PRO A 31 1.76 9.58 -19.98
C PRO A 31 3.12 8.91 -20.20
N PRO A 32 3.61 8.12 -19.24
CA PRO A 32 4.76 7.25 -19.45
C PRO A 32 4.43 6.18 -20.51
N ALA A 33 5.45 5.78 -21.27
CA ALA A 33 5.32 4.88 -22.42
C ALA A 33 4.72 3.50 -22.12
N ASP A 34 4.83 3.01 -20.87
CA ASP A 34 4.62 1.60 -20.56
C ASP A 34 3.39 1.33 -19.66
N THR A 35 2.33 2.12 -19.79
CA THR A 35 1.07 1.85 -19.07
C THR A 35 0.06 1.11 -19.96
N PRO A 36 -0.13 -0.22 -19.79
CA PRO A 36 -1.11 -1.00 -20.57
C PRO A 36 -2.57 -0.62 -20.25
N HIS A 37 -2.80 0.13 -19.16
CA HIS A 37 -4.07 0.70 -18.77
C HIS A 37 -3.95 2.23 -18.77
N SER A 38 -4.88 2.93 -19.42
CA SER A 38 -4.81 4.39 -19.54
C SER A 38 -4.93 5.06 -18.17
N ALA A 39 -3.88 5.79 -17.75
CA ALA A 39 -3.86 6.60 -16.51
C ALA A 39 -4.88 7.78 -16.52
N GLY A 40 -5.71 7.88 -17.55
CA GLY A 40 -6.75 8.88 -17.76
C GLY A 40 -7.55 8.56 -19.02
N VAL A 41 -8.33 9.53 -19.51
CA VAL A 41 -9.07 9.45 -20.78
C VAL A 41 -8.18 9.96 -21.91
N LEU A 42 -8.04 9.21 -23.00
CA LEU A 42 -7.27 9.65 -24.16
C LEU A 42 -7.92 10.86 -24.84
N THR A 43 -7.16 11.93 -25.10
CA THR A 43 -7.68 13.12 -25.82
C THR A 43 -7.67 12.93 -27.33
N GLY A 44 -6.93 11.93 -27.83
CA GLY A 44 -6.70 11.67 -29.24
C GLY A 44 -5.50 12.42 -29.85
N ARG A 45 -4.79 13.23 -29.04
CA ARG A 45 -3.56 13.92 -29.47
C ARG A 45 -2.33 13.09 -29.12
N CYS A 46 -1.29 13.19 -29.95
CA CYS A 46 0.03 12.62 -29.67
C CYS A 46 0.97 13.78 -29.31
N VAL A 47 1.61 13.70 -28.14
CA VAL A 47 2.48 14.75 -27.61
C VAL A 47 3.85 14.18 -27.26
N PRO A 48 4.95 14.94 -27.42
CA PRO A 48 6.26 14.49 -27.01
C PRO A 48 6.33 14.34 -25.47
N TYR A 49 6.67 13.15 -24.99
CA TYR A 49 6.96 12.90 -23.57
C TYR A 49 8.39 13.32 -23.22
N ASN A 50 9.34 13.01 -24.11
CA ASN A 50 10.71 13.51 -24.05
C ASN A 50 11.26 13.70 -25.48
N GLY A 51 12.56 14.01 -25.63
CA GLY A 51 13.16 14.28 -26.94
C GLY A 51 13.16 13.11 -27.94
N THR A 52 12.91 11.88 -27.49
CA THR A 52 12.94 10.67 -28.33
C THR A 52 11.63 9.87 -28.33
N LEU A 53 10.72 10.16 -27.41
CA LEU A 53 9.50 9.39 -27.15
C LEU A 53 8.28 10.31 -27.19
N SER A 54 7.28 9.92 -27.98
CA SER A 54 5.96 10.57 -28.01
C SER A 54 4.91 9.60 -27.49
N THR A 55 3.95 10.12 -26.73
CA THR A 55 2.88 9.35 -26.11
C THR A 55 1.52 10.00 -26.35
N CYS A 56 0.44 9.24 -26.19
CA CYS A 56 -0.91 9.76 -26.35
C CYS A 56 -1.27 10.66 -25.17
N GLU A 57 -1.68 11.91 -25.42
CA GLU A 57 -2.12 12.82 -24.37
C GLU A 57 -3.36 12.27 -23.63
N ILE A 58 -3.34 12.37 -22.30
CA ILE A 58 -4.43 11.94 -21.43
C ILE A 58 -5.05 13.15 -20.70
N GLN A 59 -6.34 13.04 -20.42
CA GLN A 59 -7.05 13.88 -19.47
C GLN A 59 -7.27 13.07 -18.19
N GLY A 60 -6.67 13.50 -17.08
CA GLY A 60 -6.63 12.73 -15.83
C GLY A 60 -5.81 13.42 -14.76
N TRP A 61 -5.21 12.67 -13.85
CA TRP A 61 -4.29 13.21 -12.85
C TRP A 61 -2.90 13.42 -13.44
N CYS A 62 -2.33 14.61 -13.26
CA CYS A 62 -1.05 15.00 -13.83
C CYS A 62 -0.13 15.63 -12.78
N PRO A 63 1.18 15.29 -12.73
CA PRO A 63 1.85 14.38 -13.66
C PRO A 63 1.44 12.91 -13.45
N PRO A 64 1.46 12.09 -14.50
CA PRO A 64 1.18 10.67 -14.39
C PRO A 64 2.31 9.94 -13.64
N GLU A 65 1.98 8.82 -13.00
CA GLU A 65 2.94 8.00 -12.24
C GLU A 65 3.98 7.36 -13.17
N VAL A 66 5.26 7.41 -12.76
CA VAL A 66 6.37 6.78 -13.49
C VAL A 66 6.84 5.52 -12.75
N ASP A 67 6.42 4.35 -13.23
CA ASP A 67 6.69 3.04 -12.62
C ASP A 67 8.03 2.40 -13.08
N THR A 68 8.87 3.14 -13.80
CA THR A 68 10.20 2.67 -14.24
C THR A 68 11.31 2.99 -13.24
N VAL A 69 10.98 3.60 -12.10
CA VAL A 69 11.96 4.03 -11.10
C VAL A 69 12.20 2.92 -10.10
N ASP A 70 13.47 2.61 -9.85
CA ASP A 70 13.83 1.72 -8.75
C ASP A 70 13.78 2.48 -7.42
N VAL A 71 12.88 2.05 -6.53
CA VAL A 71 12.66 2.65 -5.22
C VAL A 71 13.05 1.64 -4.14
N PRO A 72 13.84 2.03 -3.13
CA PRO A 72 14.26 1.13 -2.07
C PRO A 72 13.08 0.62 -1.25
N ILE A 73 13.27 -0.56 -0.67
CA ILE A 73 12.36 -1.14 0.31
C ILE A 73 12.72 -0.66 1.72
N MET A 74 11.73 -0.59 2.60
CA MET A 74 11.89 -0.31 4.02
C MET A 74 12.35 -1.58 4.75
N LEU A 75 13.67 -1.74 4.87
CA LEU A 75 14.29 -2.92 5.50
C LEU A 75 13.93 -3.04 7.00
N GLU A 76 13.66 -1.92 7.66
CA GLU A 76 13.26 -1.87 9.07
C GLU A 76 11.94 -2.60 9.33
N ALA A 77 11.12 -2.79 8.30
CA ALA A 77 9.86 -3.53 8.37
C ALA A 77 10.05 -4.98 8.82
N GLU A 78 11.22 -5.57 8.58
CA GLU A 78 11.57 -6.92 9.04
C GLU A 78 11.53 -7.03 10.58
N ASN A 79 11.83 -5.93 11.28
CA ASN A 79 11.87 -5.87 12.74
C ASN A 79 10.55 -5.40 13.37
N PHE A 80 9.50 -5.17 12.57
CA PHE A 80 8.19 -4.84 13.11
C PHE A 80 7.58 -6.03 13.85
N THR A 81 6.82 -5.72 14.90
CA THR A 81 6.10 -6.75 15.67
C THR A 81 4.61 -6.61 15.45
N LEU A 82 3.94 -7.75 15.31
CA LEU A 82 2.50 -7.82 15.13
C LEU A 82 1.87 -8.37 16.41
N PHE A 83 1.07 -7.54 17.07
CA PHE A 83 0.28 -7.96 18.21
C PHE A 83 -1.07 -8.51 17.75
N ILE A 84 -1.25 -9.83 17.85
CA ILE A 84 -2.49 -10.51 17.47
C ILE A 84 -3.26 -10.88 18.73
N LYS A 85 -4.42 -10.27 18.93
CA LYS A 85 -5.37 -10.64 20.00
C LYS A 85 -6.53 -11.42 19.40
N ASN A 86 -6.61 -12.71 19.70
CA ASN A 86 -7.67 -13.60 19.25
C ASN A 86 -8.48 -14.10 20.45
N SER A 87 -9.80 -14.04 20.33
CA SER A 87 -10.76 -14.60 21.29
C SER A 87 -11.68 -15.54 20.53
N ILE A 88 -11.83 -16.76 21.06
CA ILE A 88 -12.72 -17.79 20.53
C ILE A 88 -13.81 -18.10 21.54
N ARG A 89 -14.99 -18.44 21.03
CA ARG A 89 -16.13 -18.91 21.80
C ARG A 89 -16.71 -20.14 21.12
N PHE A 90 -16.96 -21.19 21.91
CA PHE A 90 -17.76 -22.34 21.50
C PHE A 90 -19.13 -22.24 22.19
N PRO A 91 -20.16 -21.65 21.54
CA PRO A 91 -21.43 -21.34 22.19
C PRO A 91 -22.16 -22.57 22.71
N LEU A 92 -22.07 -23.69 22.00
CA LEU A 92 -22.70 -24.97 22.38
C LEU A 92 -22.24 -25.48 23.75
N PHE A 93 -20.98 -25.20 24.11
CA PHE A 93 -20.38 -25.67 25.36
C PHE A 93 -20.28 -24.56 26.42
N GLY A 94 -20.73 -23.34 26.12
CA GLY A 94 -20.53 -22.18 27.00
C GLY A 94 -19.05 -21.88 27.29
N PHE A 95 -18.15 -22.20 26.35
CA PHE A 95 -16.71 -22.07 26.55
C PHE A 95 -16.14 -20.87 25.80
N GLU A 96 -15.24 -20.13 26.45
CA GLU A 96 -14.50 -19.00 25.87
C GLU A 96 -13.01 -19.13 26.20
N LYS A 97 -12.15 -18.75 25.25
CA LYS A 97 -10.69 -18.70 25.45
C LYS A 97 -10.07 -17.59 24.61
N ALA A 98 -8.95 -17.05 25.05
CA ALA A 98 -8.15 -16.09 24.28
C ALA A 98 -6.69 -16.56 24.21
N ASN A 99 -5.94 -16.04 23.23
CA ASN A 99 -4.51 -16.31 23.10
C ASN A 99 -3.63 -15.44 24.03
N LEU A 100 -4.24 -14.52 24.79
CA LEU A 100 -3.53 -13.71 25.76
C LEU A 100 -3.44 -14.43 27.12
N PRO A 101 -2.30 -14.31 27.82
CA PRO A 101 -2.18 -14.79 29.18
C PRO A 101 -3.24 -14.16 30.10
N PRO A 102 -3.75 -14.90 31.10
CA PRO A 102 -4.66 -14.34 32.07
C PRO A 102 -4.01 -13.21 32.87
N PRO A 103 -4.80 -12.22 33.34
CA PRO A 103 -4.27 -11.11 34.13
C PRO A 103 -3.48 -11.62 35.33
N GLY A 104 -2.23 -11.17 35.48
CA GLY A 104 -1.36 -11.56 36.60
C GLY A 104 -0.51 -12.80 36.37
N SER A 105 -0.58 -13.47 35.22
CA SER A 105 0.21 -14.68 34.95
C SER A 105 1.69 -14.44 34.59
N GLY A 106 2.26 -13.28 34.92
CA GLY A 106 3.70 -12.99 34.78
C GLY A 106 4.26 -12.97 33.34
N GLY A 107 3.43 -13.18 32.32
CA GLY A 107 3.84 -13.11 30.92
C GLY A 107 4.07 -11.66 30.50
N ASP A 108 5.34 -11.24 30.47
CA ASP A 108 5.72 -9.89 30.07
C ASP A 108 5.57 -9.70 28.55
N LEU A 109 4.46 -9.08 28.14
CA LEU A 109 4.21 -8.70 26.74
C LEU A 109 5.25 -7.68 26.22
N GLY A 110 5.97 -6.98 27.11
CA GLY A 110 6.95 -5.96 26.73
C GLY A 110 8.25 -6.52 26.16
N ARG A 111 8.54 -7.81 26.36
CA ARG A 111 9.81 -8.45 25.94
C ARG A 111 9.63 -9.75 25.18
N CYS A 112 8.42 -10.30 25.09
CA CYS A 112 8.20 -11.57 24.43
C CYS A 112 8.42 -11.48 22.91
N ARG A 113 9.02 -12.53 22.34
CA ARG A 113 9.02 -12.80 20.90
C ARG A 113 8.47 -14.20 20.69
N PHE A 114 7.48 -14.31 19.81
CA PHE A 114 6.87 -15.60 19.50
C PHE A 114 7.90 -16.54 18.85
N HIS A 115 7.94 -17.78 19.32
CA HIS A 115 8.64 -18.89 18.70
C HIS A 115 7.68 -20.10 18.74
N PRO A 116 7.59 -20.91 17.66
CA PRO A 116 6.66 -22.03 17.62
C PRO A 116 7.06 -23.23 18.49
N GLU A 117 8.35 -23.34 18.85
CA GLU A 117 8.89 -24.34 19.80
C GLU A 117 9.21 -23.73 21.16
#